data_AF-R2VME8-F1
#
_entry.id   AF-R2VME8-F1
#
_cell.length_a   1.000
_cell.length_b   1.000
_cell.length_c   1.000
_cell.angle_alpha   90.00
_cell.angle_beta   90.00
_cell.angle_gamma   90.00
#
_symmetry.space_group_name_H-M   'P 1'
#
loop_
_entity.id
_entity.type
_entity.pdbx_description
1 polymer ?
#
loop_
_entity_poly.entity_id
_entity_poly.type
_entity_poly.pdbx_seq_one_letter_code
_entity_poly.pdbx_strand_id
1 'polypeptide(L)'
;MKKIWGLVVVVVLGLLGLIGGISTQANEKASDKKSEITIYLVRHGKTFFNTTGQVQGFADSPLTDKGIEQAKQVGKGVKISSLI
;
A
#
# COMPACT_ATOMS: atom_id res chain seq x y z
N MET A 1 18.27 54.90 -34.41
CA MET A 1 18.51 53.48 -34.74
C MET A 1 19.25 52.70 -33.64
N LYS A 2 20.32 53.23 -33.04
CA LYS A 2 21.13 52.53 -32.02
C LYS A 2 20.39 52.18 -30.70
N LYS A 3 19.44 53.03 -30.28
CA LYS A 3 18.65 52.82 -29.04
C LYS A 3 17.60 51.71 -29.16
N ILE A 4 17.10 51.48 -30.37
CA ILE A 4 16.08 50.46 -30.66
C ILE A 4 16.71 49.07 -30.65
N TRP A 5 17.93 48.95 -31.20
CA TRP A 5 18.71 47.70 -31.15
C TRP A 5 19.05 47.27 -29.72
N GLY A 6 19.42 48.21 -28.84
CA GLY A 6 19.64 47.91 -27.43
C GLY A 6 18.40 47.36 -26.72
N LEU A 7 17.22 47.89 -27.05
CA LEU A 7 15.95 47.42 -26.48
C LEU A 7 15.56 46.03 -27.00
N VAL A 8 15.81 45.75 -28.29
CA VAL A 8 15.58 44.43 -28.88
C VAL A 8 16.49 43.35 -28.27
N VAL A 9 17.76 43.66 -28.01
CA VAL A 9 18.71 42.71 -27.40
C VAL A 9 18.31 42.35 -25.95
N VAL A 10 17.84 43.33 -25.17
CA VAL A 10 17.38 43.11 -23.79
C VAL A 10 16.12 42.24 -23.75
N VAL A 11 15.19 42.45 -24.68
CA VAL A 11 13.97 41.63 -24.78
C VAL A 11 14.29 40.20 -25.20
N VAL A 12 15.21 40.01 -26.15
CA VAL A 12 15.62 38.68 -26.63
C VAL A 12 16.36 37.89 -25.54
N LEU A 13 17.27 38.51 -24.77
CA LEU A 13 17.94 37.88 -23.63
C LEU A 13 16.97 37.54 -22.49
N GLY A 14 15.99 38.40 -22.23
CA GLY A 14 14.92 38.13 -21.26
C GLY A 14 14.03 36.95 -21.66
N LEU A 15 13.73 36.80 -22.94
CA LEU A 15 12.97 35.66 -23.48
C LEU A 15 13.80 34.36 -23.50
N LEU A 16 15.10 34.42 -23.77
CA LEU A 16 16.00 33.25 -23.68
C LEU A 16 16.18 32.77 -22.23
N GLY A 17 16.21 33.70 -21.26
CA GLY A 17 16.25 33.38 -19.83
C GLY A 17 15.01 32.64 -19.32
N LEU A 18 13.85 32.81 -19.98
CA LEU A 18 12.61 32.09 -19.68
C LEU A 18 12.55 30.68 -20.28
N ILE A 19 13.39 30.37 -21.28
CA ILE A 19 13.46 29.04 -21.92
C ILE A 19 14.60 28.19 -21.31
N GLY A 20 15.67 28.83 -20.80
CA GLY A 20 16.85 28.16 -20.25
C GLY A 20 16.77 27.72 -18.79
N GLY A 21 15.60 27.86 -18.13
CA GLY A 21 15.40 27.64 -16.70
C GLY A 21 14.49 26.46 -16.35
N ILE A 22 14.51 25.37 -17.12
CA ILE A 22 14.03 24.06 -16.63
C ILE A 22 15.25 23.13 -16.61
N SER A 23 16.04 23.26 -15.55
CA SER A 23 16.98 22.22 -15.16
C SER A 23 16.15 21.03 -14.68
N THR A 24 16.17 19.97 -15.49
CA THR A 24 15.75 18.59 -15.20
C THR A 24 15.70 18.26 -13.71
N GLN A 25 14.50 17.97 -13.19
CA GLN A 25 14.36 17.13 -12.00
C GLN A 25 14.80 15.71 -12.36
N ALA A 26 16.10 15.43 -12.22
CA ALA A 26 16.57 14.06 -12.05
C ALA A 26 16.43 13.70 -10.57
N ASN A 27 15.20 13.42 -10.14
CA ASN A 27 14.98 12.69 -8.90
C ASN A 27 14.85 11.21 -9.23
N GLU A 28 15.96 10.61 -9.66
CA GLU A 28 16.09 9.15 -9.66
C GLU A 28 16.35 8.70 -8.23
N LYS A 29 15.32 8.77 -7.39
CA LYS A 29 15.23 7.89 -6.23
C LYS A 29 14.93 6.51 -6.79
N ALA A 30 15.99 5.75 -7.07
CA ALA A 30 15.92 4.31 -7.25
C ALA A 30 15.09 3.74 -6.10
N SER A 31 13.88 3.30 -6.44
CA SER A 31 12.93 2.67 -5.52
C SER A 31 13.54 1.36 -5.05
N ASP A 32 14.22 1.41 -3.91
CA ASP A 32 14.62 0.23 -3.18
C ASP A 32 13.35 -0.60 -2.91
N LYS A 33 13.21 -1.77 -3.56
CA LYS A 33 12.04 -2.64 -3.40
C LYS A 33 12.06 -3.20 -1.99
N LYS A 34 11.48 -2.46 -1.05
CA LYS A 34 11.21 -2.96 0.30
C LYS A 34 10.21 -4.10 0.18
N SER A 35 10.62 -5.32 0.51
CA SER A 35 9.70 -6.44 0.62
C SER A 35 8.77 -6.21 1.81
N GLU A 36 7.48 -6.02 1.54
CA GLU A 36 6.47 -5.93 2.58
C GLU A 36 6.12 -7.33 3.09
N ILE A 37 6.06 -7.51 4.41
CA ILE A 37 5.64 -8.75 5.06
C ILE A 37 4.25 -8.52 5.62
N THR A 38 3.27 -9.27 5.13
CA THR A 38 1.90 -9.24 5.63
C THR A 38 1.64 -10.46 6.52
N ILE A 39 1.27 -10.22 7.78
CA ILE A 39 0.97 -11.28 8.75
C ILE A 39 -0.54 -11.34 8.98
N TYR A 40 -1.13 -12.51 8.74
CA TYR A 40 -2.55 -12.76 9.01
C TYR A 40 -2.71 -13.58 10.29
N LEU A 41 -3.26 -12.96 11.34
CA LEU A 41 -3.62 -13.65 12.58
C LEU A 41 -5.11 -14.00 12.57
N VAL A 42 -5.42 -15.29 12.74
CA VAL A 42 -6.79 -15.80 12.71
C VAL A 42 -7.02 -16.67 13.94
N ARG A 43 -8.11 -16.42 14.67
CA ARG A 43 -8.59 -17.32 15.73
C ARG A 43 -9.34 -18.49 15.10
N HIS A 44 -9.15 -19.70 15.62
CA HIS A 44 -9.93 -20.87 15.23
C HIS A 44 -11.46 -20.69 15.47
N GLY A 45 -12.27 -21.49 14.78
CA GLY A 45 -13.73 -21.48 14.93
C GLY A 45 -14.19 -22.02 16.28
N LYS A 46 -15.47 -21.82 16.61
CA LYS A 46 -16.08 -22.29 17.86
C LYS A 46 -15.98 -23.82 18.03
N THR A 47 -15.40 -24.27 19.13
CA THR A 47 -15.31 -25.68 19.52
C THR A 47 -16.42 -26.13 20.48
N PHE A 48 -16.52 -27.43 20.75
CA PHE A 48 -17.42 -27.94 21.80
C PHE A 48 -17.07 -27.40 23.18
N PHE A 49 -15.78 -27.29 23.54
CA PHE A 49 -15.37 -26.75 24.84
C PHE A 49 -15.74 -25.28 25.01
N ASN A 50 -15.68 -24.48 23.94
CA ASN A 50 -16.20 -23.11 23.98
C ASN A 50 -17.71 -23.07 24.24
N THR A 51 -18.45 -24.08 23.77
CA THR A 51 -19.92 -24.15 23.97
C THR A 51 -20.27 -24.48 25.42
N THR A 52 -19.46 -25.30 26.07
CA THR A 52 -19.64 -25.69 27.48
C THR A 52 -18.93 -24.76 28.47
N GLY A 53 -18.30 -23.66 28.01
CA GLY A 53 -17.58 -22.71 28.87
C GLY A 53 -16.29 -23.27 29.48
N GLN A 54 -15.72 -24.32 28.89
CA GLN A 54 -14.48 -24.94 29.38
C GLN A 54 -13.26 -24.16 28.89
N VAL A 55 -12.22 -24.11 29.75
CA VAL A 55 -10.91 -23.58 29.36
C VAL A 55 -10.21 -24.60 28.46
N GLN A 56 -9.81 -24.19 27.27
CA GLN A 56 -9.10 -25.03 26.31
C GLN A 56 -7.68 -24.50 26.15
N GLY A 57 -6.72 -25.13 26.84
CA GLY A 57 -5.28 -24.91 26.68
C GLY A 57 -4.69 -25.89 25.68
N PHE A 58 -3.98 -26.90 26.19
CA PHE A 58 -3.42 -28.01 25.39
C PHE A 58 -4.43 -29.12 25.07
N ALA A 59 -5.63 -29.07 25.66
CA ALA A 59 -6.70 -30.02 25.37
C ALA A 59 -7.34 -29.71 24.00
N ASP A 60 -7.75 -30.75 23.28
CA ASP A 60 -8.40 -30.60 21.97
C ASP A 60 -9.91 -30.87 22.06
N SER A 61 -10.68 -30.18 21.22
CA SER A 61 -12.10 -30.45 21.02
C SER A 61 -12.53 -30.03 19.62
N PRO A 62 -13.40 -30.81 18.94
CA PRO A 62 -13.73 -30.54 17.56
C PRO A 62 -14.51 -29.22 17.40
N LEU A 63 -14.46 -28.68 16.18
CA LEU A 63 -15.30 -27.55 15.80
C LEU A 63 -16.78 -27.95 15.84
N THR A 64 -17.61 -27.02 16.27
CA THR A 64 -19.07 -27.11 16.07
C THR A 64 -19.43 -26.79 14.63
N ASP A 65 -20.65 -27.10 14.20
CA ASP A 65 -21.14 -26.70 12.86
C ASP A 65 -20.99 -25.20 12.61
N LYS A 66 -21.29 -24.40 13.63
CA LYS A 66 -21.06 -22.95 13.62
C LYS A 66 -19.56 -22.60 13.47
N GLY A 67 -18.68 -23.33 14.15
CA GLY A 67 -17.23 -23.16 14.03
C GLY A 67 -16.70 -23.47 12.63
N ILE A 68 -17.27 -24.51 11.98
CA ILE A 68 -16.95 -24.85 10.60
C ILE A 68 -17.41 -23.75 9.64
N GLU A 69 -18.62 -23.22 9.82
CA GLU A 69 -19.13 -22.11 9.01
C GLU A 69 -18.27 -20.84 9.16
N GLN A 70 -17.87 -20.51 10.40
CA GLN A 70 -16.94 -19.40 10.68
C GLN A 70 -15.62 -19.57 9.93
N ALA A 71 -15.01 -20.76 10.00
CA ALA A 71 -13.76 -21.03 9.28
C ALA A 71 -13.93 -20.85 7.76
N LYS A 72 -15.05 -21.30 7.19
CA LYS A 72 -15.37 -21.10 5.76
C LYS A 72 -15.51 -19.62 5.39
N GLN A 73 -16.17 -18.82 6.23
CA GLN A 73 -16.33 -17.38 6.01
C GLN A 73 -14.98 -16.64 6.05
N VAL A 74 -14.13 -16.96 7.02
CA VAL A 74 -12.77 -16.39 7.10
C VAL A 74 -11.95 -16.76 5.86
N GLY A 75 -12.01 -18.03 5.42
CA GLY A 75 -11.33 -18.48 4.20
C GLY A 75 -11.74 -17.68 2.96
N LYS A 76 -13.03 -17.32 2.84
CA LYS A 76 -13.52 -16.44 1.77
C LYS A 76 -12.95 -15.02 1.90
N GLY A 77 -12.94 -14.45 3.11
CA GLY A 77 -12.45 -13.09 3.36
C GLY A 77 -10.96 -12.90 3.12
N VAL A 78 -10.12 -13.81 3.61
CA VAL A 78 -8.66 -13.75 3.44
C VAL A 78 -8.27 -13.88 1.97
N LYS A 79 -8.98 -14.73 1.20
CA LYS A 79 -8.75 -14.85 -0.24
C LYS A 79 -8.97 -13.51 -0.96
N ILE A 80 -10.02 -12.77 -0.60
CA ILE A 80 -10.29 -11.44 -1.18
C ILE A 80 -9.17 -10.47 -0.82
N SER A 81 -8.73 -10.43 0.44
CA SER A 81 -7.64 -9.55 0.90
C SER A 81 -6.29 -9.81 0.22
N SER A 82 -6.03 -11.03 -0.23
CA SER A 82 -4.79 -11.39 -0.95
C SER A 82 -4.85 -11.09 -2.46
N LEU A 83 -6.01 -10.67 -2.97
CA LEU A 83 -6.25 -10.33 -4.39
C LEU A 83 -6.28 -8.81 -4.63
N ILE A 84 -6.21 -8.00 -3.57
CA ILE A 84 -6.13 -6.52 -3.61
C ILE A 84 -4.67 -6.13 -3.37
#